data_AF-A0A968M4E7-F1
#
_entry.id   AF-A0A968M4E7-F1
#
_cell.length_a   1.000
_cell.length_b   1.000
_cell.length_c   1.000
_cell.angle_alpha   90.00
_cell.angle_beta   90.00
_cell.angle_gamma   90.00
#
_symmetry.space_group_name_H-M   'P 1'
#
loop_
_entity.id
_entity.type
_entity.pdbx_description
1 polymer ?
#
loop_
_entity_poly.entity_id
_entity_poly.type
_entity_poly.pdbx_seq_one_letter_code
_entity_poly.pdbx_strand_id
1 'polypeptide(L)'
;MTDWDTLAVRPTADGSYTFFSDRFQEAFHSPFGAKEEAELKFILPCRLRERVSREPICVLDVCFGLGYNSAAVLDWLGTAAAPLTLWGLEMNPAVLQAAIAQGLTGIWSPLAQTVLAELAAGRSVVRENLTAEIWWGDARQSIRRVPTASVDAVFLDPFSPRRCPELWTWEFLQEVSRCLRPAGYLATYCCAAAVRATLRDLGLHLWASEPLGRKAPGTVAAWQDGGIPPRCRALTPAERDILNTRAGLPYRDPDLGDAAATILARRTAEQQQSERETSSQWLKRHR
;
A
#
# COMPACT_ATOMS: atom_id res chain seq x y z
N MET A 1 -13.06 18.41 -15.94
CA MET A 1 -13.16 17.02 -15.47
C MET A 1 -12.56 16.14 -16.52
N THR A 2 -11.29 15.80 -16.40
CA THR A 2 -10.71 14.73 -17.21
C THR A 2 -11.38 13.42 -16.77
N ASP A 3 -11.89 12.66 -17.73
CA ASP A 3 -12.53 11.35 -17.56
C ASP A 3 -11.49 10.35 -17.05
N TRP A 4 -11.30 10.24 -15.73
CA TRP A 4 -10.19 9.45 -15.17
C TRP A 4 -10.53 7.98 -14.94
N ASP A 5 -11.80 7.59 -14.88
CA ASP A 5 -12.27 6.20 -14.87
C ASP A 5 -13.80 6.15 -14.72
N THR A 6 -14.47 5.16 -15.33
CA THR A 6 -15.82 4.78 -14.90
C THR A 6 -15.72 4.04 -13.58
N LEU A 7 -16.12 4.67 -12.47
CA LEU A 7 -16.05 4.06 -11.14
C LEU A 7 -17.26 3.17 -10.89
N ALA A 8 -17.21 1.93 -11.39
CA ALA A 8 -18.28 0.96 -11.22
C ALA A 8 -18.23 0.31 -9.82
N VAL A 9 -19.31 0.44 -9.04
CA VAL A 9 -19.44 -0.20 -7.73
C VAL A 9 -19.52 -1.72 -7.85
N ARG A 10 -18.78 -2.42 -7.01
CA ARG A 10 -18.79 -3.88 -6.88
C ARG A 10 -18.94 -4.27 -5.40
N PRO A 11 -19.83 -5.22 -5.07
CA PRO A 11 -19.89 -5.77 -3.72
C PRO A 11 -18.68 -6.68 -3.47
N THR A 12 -18.30 -6.81 -2.20
CA THR A 12 -17.29 -7.77 -1.72
C THR A 12 -17.92 -8.78 -0.76
N ALA A 13 -17.23 -9.90 -0.49
CA ALA A 13 -17.81 -11.00 0.28
C ALA A 13 -18.04 -10.68 1.78
N ASP A 14 -17.34 -9.69 2.34
CA ASP A 14 -17.53 -9.19 3.72
C ASP A 14 -18.68 -8.17 3.85
N GLY A 15 -19.47 -7.96 2.80
CA GLY A 15 -20.59 -7.01 2.77
C GLY A 15 -20.19 -5.55 2.54
N SER A 16 -18.89 -5.26 2.37
CA SER A 16 -18.43 -3.96 1.91
C SER A 16 -18.50 -3.83 0.38
N TYR A 17 -18.06 -2.68 -0.13
CA TYR A 17 -18.06 -2.37 -1.56
C TYR A 17 -16.69 -1.85 -1.98
N THR A 18 -16.35 -2.02 -3.25
CA THR A 18 -15.18 -1.45 -3.89
C THR A 18 -15.56 -0.85 -5.24
N PHE A 19 -14.66 -0.08 -5.84
CA PHE A 19 -14.76 0.31 -7.24
C PHE A 19 -13.95 -0.65 -8.12
N PHE A 20 -14.32 -0.73 -9.40
CA PHE A 20 -13.49 -1.28 -10.45
C PHE A 20 -12.95 -0.13 -11.31
N SER A 21 -11.64 -0.12 -11.57
CA SER A 21 -11.01 0.82 -12.52
C SER A 21 -10.97 0.18 -13.90
N ASP A 22 -11.62 0.83 -14.87
CA ASP A 22 -11.55 0.41 -16.28
C ASP A 22 -10.16 0.67 -16.87
N ARG A 23 -9.46 1.71 -16.44
CA ARG A 23 -8.10 2.00 -16.89
C ARG A 23 -7.10 0.94 -16.45
N PHE A 24 -7.12 0.55 -15.17
CA PHE A 24 -6.18 -0.42 -14.62
C PHE A 24 -6.68 -1.87 -14.75
N GLN A 25 -7.96 -2.06 -15.09
CA GLN A 25 -8.62 -3.36 -15.21
C GLN A 25 -8.51 -4.19 -13.91
N GLU A 26 -8.60 -3.50 -12.78
CA GLU A 26 -8.46 -4.04 -11.42
C GLU A 26 -9.47 -3.37 -10.48
N ALA A 27 -9.89 -4.11 -9.45
CA ALA A 27 -10.67 -3.52 -8.35
C ALA A 27 -9.73 -2.75 -7.42
N PHE A 28 -10.24 -1.70 -6.77
CA PHE A 28 -9.48 -0.93 -5.78
C PHE A 28 -9.20 -1.73 -4.51
N HIS A 29 -10.07 -2.69 -4.18
CA HIS A 29 -9.90 -3.61 -3.07
C HIS A 29 -10.30 -5.03 -3.48
N SER A 30 -9.85 -6.00 -2.68
CA SER A 30 -10.13 -7.41 -2.84
C SER A 30 -11.63 -7.69 -2.89
N PRO A 31 -12.12 -8.47 -3.88
CA PRO A 31 -13.52 -8.88 -3.92
C PRO A 31 -13.90 -9.82 -2.76
N PHE A 32 -12.92 -10.35 -2.02
CA PHE A 32 -13.16 -11.18 -0.84
C PHE A 32 -13.51 -10.37 0.40
N GLY A 33 -13.23 -9.07 0.40
CA GLY A 33 -13.62 -8.18 1.49
C GLY A 33 -12.72 -6.96 1.57
N ALA A 34 -13.26 -5.78 1.30
CA ALA A 34 -12.48 -4.55 1.31
C ALA A 34 -12.24 -4.01 2.74
N LYS A 35 -13.20 -4.22 3.65
CA LYS A 35 -13.04 -3.87 5.06
C LYS A 35 -12.10 -4.85 5.77
N GLU A 36 -12.29 -6.14 5.54
CA GLU A 36 -11.38 -7.17 6.07
C GLU A 36 -9.95 -7.01 5.53
N GLU A 37 -9.79 -6.63 4.26
CA GLU A 37 -8.47 -6.36 3.67
C GLU A 37 -7.75 -5.23 4.41
N ALA A 38 -8.40 -4.09 4.63
CA ALA A 38 -7.82 -2.97 5.36
C ALA A 38 -7.28 -3.41 6.74
N GLU A 39 -8.09 -4.16 7.50
CA GLU A 39 -7.69 -4.63 8.82
C GLU A 39 -6.55 -5.66 8.78
N LEU A 40 -6.73 -6.73 7.99
CA LEU A 40 -5.84 -7.90 8.03
C LEU A 40 -4.52 -7.67 7.28
N LYS A 41 -4.50 -6.84 6.23
CA LYS A 41 -3.31 -6.57 5.42
C LYS A 41 -2.52 -5.36 5.91
N PHE A 42 -3.18 -4.34 6.44
CA PHE A 42 -2.53 -3.06 6.75
C PHE A 42 -2.48 -2.76 8.25
N ILE A 43 -3.62 -2.80 8.95
CA ILE A 43 -3.68 -2.40 10.37
C ILE A 43 -2.92 -3.37 11.28
N LEU A 44 -3.32 -4.65 11.30
CA LEU A 44 -2.76 -5.63 12.23
C LEU A 44 -1.26 -5.85 12.02
N PRO A 45 -0.75 -5.99 10.78
CA PRO A 45 0.67 -6.27 10.59
C PRO A 45 1.59 -5.08 10.91
N CYS A 46 1.09 -3.85 10.93
CA CYS A 46 1.90 -2.68 11.28
C CYS A 46 2.05 -2.45 12.78
N ARG A 47 1.50 -3.33 13.63
CA ARG A 47 1.58 -3.25 15.11
C ARG A 47 1.10 -1.91 15.69
N LEU A 48 0.16 -1.24 15.02
CA LEU A 48 -0.34 0.07 15.47
C LEU A 48 -0.90 -0.01 16.89
N ARG A 49 -1.53 -1.13 17.30
CA ARG A 49 -2.05 -1.32 18.66
C ARG A 49 -1.01 -1.18 19.77
N GLU A 50 0.18 -1.70 19.50
CA GLU A 50 1.25 -1.76 20.50
C GLU A 50 1.87 -0.37 20.74
N ARG A 51 1.60 0.60 19.85
CA ARG A 51 2.15 1.97 19.89
C ARG A 51 1.26 2.99 20.59
N VAL A 52 -0.06 2.78 20.58
CA VAL A 52 -1.07 3.75 21.07
C VAL A 52 -0.86 4.16 22.53
N SER A 53 -0.20 3.33 23.33
CA SER A 53 0.03 3.62 24.76
C SER A 53 1.30 4.42 25.03
N ARG A 54 2.08 4.81 23.99
CA ARG A 54 3.45 5.29 24.18
C ARG A 54 3.75 6.64 23.53
N GLU A 55 3.34 6.89 22.29
CA GLU A 55 3.78 8.08 21.51
C GLU A 55 2.76 8.48 20.42
N PRO A 56 2.85 9.71 19.86
CA PRO A 56 2.10 10.10 18.67
C PRO A 56 2.35 9.16 17.49
N ILE A 57 1.29 8.79 16.78
CA ILE A 57 1.31 7.85 15.65
C ILE A 57 1.21 8.63 14.35
N CYS A 58 2.11 8.35 13.41
CA CYS A 58 2.04 8.86 12.05
C CYS A 58 1.83 7.72 11.03
N VAL A 59 0.81 7.85 10.19
CA VAL A 59 0.46 6.90 9.13
C VAL A 59 0.51 7.59 7.77
N LEU A 60 1.12 6.92 6.79
CA LEU A 60 1.12 7.31 5.39
C LEU A 60 0.32 6.30 4.57
N ASP A 61 -0.72 6.74 3.87
CA ASP A 61 -1.57 5.95 2.99
C ASP A 61 -1.27 6.32 1.53
N VAL A 62 -0.60 5.42 0.80
CA VAL A 62 -0.15 5.64 -0.58
C VAL A 62 -1.13 4.99 -1.54
N CYS A 63 -1.73 5.80 -2.42
CA CYS A 63 -2.93 5.49 -3.22
C CYS A 63 -4.18 5.38 -2.36
N PHE A 64 -4.56 6.52 -1.79
CA PHE A 64 -5.67 6.65 -0.84
C PHE A 64 -6.98 6.01 -1.32
N GLY A 65 -7.30 6.11 -2.61
CA GLY A 65 -8.47 5.47 -3.23
C GLY A 65 -9.79 5.84 -2.54
N LEU A 66 -10.49 4.83 -2.02
CA LEU A 66 -11.76 5.01 -1.29
C LEU A 66 -11.54 5.48 0.17
N GLY A 67 -10.30 5.52 0.65
CA GLY A 67 -9.93 5.89 2.01
C GLY A 67 -10.13 4.78 3.05
N TYR A 68 -10.25 3.52 2.64
CA TYR A 68 -10.59 2.42 3.55
C TYR A 68 -9.47 2.06 4.51
N ASN A 69 -8.20 2.07 4.07
CA ASN A 69 -7.06 1.81 4.97
C ASN A 69 -6.97 2.90 6.05
N SER A 70 -7.11 4.16 5.64
CA SER A 70 -7.24 5.32 6.53
C SER A 70 -8.45 5.27 7.46
N ALA A 71 -9.63 4.89 6.95
CA ALA A 71 -10.84 4.72 7.76
C ALA A 71 -10.67 3.60 8.80
N ALA A 72 -10.02 2.50 8.42
CA ALA A 72 -9.70 1.43 9.33
C ALA A 72 -8.79 1.91 10.46
N VAL A 73 -7.77 2.75 10.18
CA VAL A 73 -6.95 3.38 11.24
C VAL A 73 -7.80 4.25 12.18
N LEU A 74 -8.71 5.07 11.63
CA LEU A 74 -9.57 5.96 12.41
C LEU A 74 -10.53 5.18 13.31
N ASP A 75 -11.19 4.15 12.79
CA ASP A 75 -12.06 3.25 13.55
C ASP A 75 -11.26 2.48 14.61
N TRP A 76 -10.06 2.07 14.25
CA TRP A 76 -9.20 1.22 15.07
C TRP A 76 -8.57 1.98 16.24
N LEU A 77 -8.09 3.21 16.00
CA LEU A 77 -7.60 4.10 17.06
C LEU A 77 -8.76 4.69 17.87
N GLY A 78 -9.94 4.89 17.28
CA GLY A 78 -11.11 5.41 17.96
C GLY A 78 -10.81 6.73 18.68
N THR A 79 -11.17 6.81 19.96
CA THR A 79 -10.87 7.93 20.86
C THR A 79 -9.56 7.75 21.64
N ALA A 80 -8.65 6.89 21.18
CA ALA A 80 -7.40 6.66 21.88
C ALA A 80 -6.62 7.97 22.12
N ALA A 81 -5.93 8.03 23.26
CA ALA A 81 -5.26 9.24 23.73
C ALA A 81 -4.03 9.64 22.89
N ALA A 82 -3.47 8.75 22.07
CA ALA A 82 -2.32 9.07 21.25
C ALA A 82 -2.73 9.97 20.07
N PRO A 83 -2.06 11.13 19.87
CA PRO A 83 -2.28 11.95 18.70
C PRO A 83 -2.00 11.17 17.41
N LEU A 84 -2.92 11.23 16.44
CA LEU A 84 -2.78 10.64 15.12
C LEU A 84 -2.46 11.71 14.08
N THR A 85 -1.43 11.47 13.27
CA THR A 85 -1.21 12.15 12.00
C THR A 85 -1.44 11.18 10.85
N LEU A 86 -2.30 11.54 9.92
CA LEU A 86 -2.62 10.74 8.75
C LEU A 86 -2.33 11.53 7.46
N TRP A 87 -1.45 10.99 6.63
CA TRP A 87 -1.11 11.58 5.33
C TRP A 87 -1.55 10.65 4.21
N GLY A 88 -2.29 11.17 3.24
CA GLY A 88 -2.68 10.46 2.03
C GLY A 88 -1.96 10.97 0.80
N LEU A 89 -1.51 10.07 -0.07
CA LEU A 89 -1.07 10.39 -1.44
C LEU A 89 -2.09 9.83 -2.42
N GLU A 90 -2.68 10.69 -3.26
CA GLU A 90 -3.69 10.25 -4.23
C GLU A 90 -3.67 11.12 -5.48
N MET A 91 -3.73 10.50 -6.65
CA MET A 91 -3.75 11.21 -7.92
C MET A 91 -5.14 11.78 -8.22
N ASN A 92 -6.20 11.03 -7.93
CA ASN A 92 -7.54 11.32 -8.40
C ASN A 92 -8.53 11.57 -7.26
N PRO A 93 -8.86 12.85 -6.94
CA PRO A 93 -9.85 13.19 -5.93
C PRO A 93 -11.24 12.60 -6.19
N ALA A 94 -11.58 12.33 -7.46
CA ALA A 94 -12.90 11.84 -7.83
C ALA A 94 -13.21 10.45 -7.23
N VAL A 95 -12.19 9.64 -6.93
CA VAL A 95 -12.39 8.30 -6.33
C VAL A 95 -13.01 8.42 -4.95
N LEU A 96 -12.38 9.19 -4.06
CA LEU A 96 -12.89 9.40 -2.71
C LEU A 96 -14.23 10.13 -2.72
N GLN A 97 -14.36 11.17 -3.56
CA GLN A 97 -15.60 11.92 -3.72
C GLN A 97 -16.76 11.03 -4.15
N ALA A 98 -16.53 10.13 -5.13
CA ALA A 98 -17.53 9.17 -5.57
C ALA A 98 -17.87 8.14 -4.49
N ALA A 99 -16.88 7.65 -3.72
CA ALA A 99 -17.11 6.71 -2.63
C ALA A 99 -18.07 7.29 -1.58
N ILE A 100 -17.89 8.56 -1.23
CA ILE A 100 -18.77 9.27 -0.30
C ILE A 100 -20.15 9.51 -0.92
N ALA A 101 -20.21 10.04 -2.14
CA ALA A 101 -21.47 10.37 -2.81
C ALA A 101 -22.36 9.14 -3.02
N GLN A 102 -21.75 7.96 -3.21
CA GLN A 102 -22.45 6.69 -3.40
C GLN A 102 -22.64 5.90 -2.09
N GLY A 103 -22.21 6.44 -0.94
CA GLY A 103 -22.44 5.86 0.39
C GLY A 103 -21.56 4.66 0.74
N LEU A 104 -20.47 4.40 0.00
CA LEU A 104 -19.58 3.25 0.22
C LEU A 104 -18.85 3.34 1.57
N THR A 105 -18.62 4.56 2.07
CA THR A 105 -17.95 4.80 3.36
C THR A 105 -18.87 4.59 4.56
N GLY A 106 -20.16 4.28 4.37
CA GLY A 106 -21.15 4.12 5.45
C GLY A 106 -20.88 2.94 6.40
N ILE A 107 -19.96 2.04 6.04
CA ILE A 107 -19.54 0.87 6.84
C ILE A 107 -18.55 1.20 7.97
N TRP A 108 -18.03 2.44 8.00
CA TRP A 108 -17.02 2.94 8.95
C TRP A 108 -17.67 3.78 10.05
N SER A 109 -16.94 4.09 11.12
CA SER A 109 -17.46 4.91 12.22
C SER A 109 -17.86 6.33 11.77
N PRO A 110 -18.73 7.02 12.54
CA PRO A 110 -19.09 8.42 12.25
C PRO A 110 -17.88 9.37 12.18
N LEU A 111 -16.84 9.11 12.98
CA LEU A 111 -15.60 9.88 12.94
C LEU A 111 -14.90 9.68 11.59
N ALA A 112 -14.69 8.43 11.17
CA ALA A 112 -14.05 8.11 9.90
C ALA A 112 -14.83 8.72 8.72
N GLN A 113 -16.16 8.58 8.70
CA GLN A 113 -17.01 9.17 7.68
C GLN A 113 -16.85 10.70 7.60
N THR A 114 -16.83 11.39 8.75
CA THR A 114 -16.67 12.85 8.82
C THR A 114 -15.30 13.29 8.31
N VAL A 115 -14.23 12.62 8.75
CA VAL A 115 -12.85 12.91 8.32
C VAL A 115 -12.70 12.69 6.81
N LEU A 116 -13.16 11.56 6.28
CA LEU A 116 -13.11 11.28 4.84
C LEU A 116 -13.90 12.32 4.03
N ALA A 117 -15.07 12.74 4.50
CA ALA A 117 -15.87 13.77 3.84
C ALA A 117 -15.17 15.15 3.82
N GLU A 118 -14.45 15.51 4.89
CA GLU A 118 -13.64 16.72 4.92
C GLU A 118 -12.46 16.66 3.95
N LEU A 119 -11.73 15.54 3.94
CA LEU A 119 -10.62 15.30 3.03
C LEU A 119 -11.06 15.33 1.55
N ALA A 120 -12.19 14.70 1.22
CA ALA A 120 -12.75 14.69 -0.14
C ALA A 120 -13.14 16.08 -0.65
N ALA A 121 -13.50 16.98 0.26
CA ALA A 121 -13.75 18.39 -0.02
C ALA A 121 -12.45 19.21 -0.16
N GLY A 122 -11.28 18.55 -0.12
CA GLY A 122 -9.96 19.19 -0.24
C GLY A 122 -9.51 19.93 1.02
N ARG A 123 -10.12 19.65 2.17
CA ARG A 123 -9.78 20.30 3.46
C ARG A 123 -8.83 19.41 4.25
N SER A 124 -7.82 20.01 4.88
CA SER A 124 -7.08 19.36 5.96
C SER A 124 -7.96 19.29 7.20
N VAL A 125 -7.90 18.17 7.91
CA VAL A 125 -8.59 17.97 9.19
C VAL A 125 -7.61 18.25 10.31
N VAL A 126 -8.00 19.15 11.22
CA VAL A 126 -7.28 19.38 12.49
C VAL A 126 -8.31 19.30 13.62
N ARG A 127 -8.05 18.44 14.59
CA ARG A 127 -8.77 18.24 15.85
C ARG A 127 -7.75 18.03 16.97
N GLU A 128 -8.21 17.98 18.22
CA GLU A 128 -7.33 17.89 19.41
C GLU A 128 -6.26 16.79 19.31
N ASN A 129 -6.63 15.58 18.88
CA ASN A 129 -5.72 14.43 18.76
C ASN A 129 -5.66 13.84 17.34
N LEU A 130 -6.03 14.63 16.32
CA LEU A 130 -6.05 14.17 14.93
C LEU A 130 -5.65 15.28 13.98
N THR A 131 -4.65 15.00 13.15
CA THR A 131 -4.37 15.75 11.92
C THR A 131 -4.48 14.80 10.73
N ALA A 132 -5.21 15.20 9.70
CA ALA A 132 -5.27 14.44 8.44
C ALA A 132 -5.21 15.36 7.22
N GLU A 133 -4.44 14.97 6.20
CA GLU A 133 -4.38 15.68 4.93
C GLU A 133 -4.11 14.72 3.77
N ILE A 134 -4.58 15.09 2.57
CA ILE A 134 -4.26 14.39 1.32
C ILE A 134 -3.51 15.36 0.42
N TRP A 135 -2.38 14.92 -0.13
CA TRP A 135 -1.70 15.64 -1.20
C TRP A 135 -2.08 15.04 -2.54
N TRP A 136 -2.88 15.82 -3.29
CA TRP A 136 -3.38 15.44 -4.59
C TRP A 136 -2.30 15.54 -5.68
N GLY A 137 -2.21 14.52 -6.53
CA GLY A 137 -1.29 14.45 -7.66
C GLY A 137 -0.44 13.17 -7.66
N ASP A 138 0.60 13.17 -8.50
CA ASP A 138 1.49 12.01 -8.65
C ASP A 138 2.22 11.70 -7.33
N ALA A 139 2.01 10.49 -6.80
CA ALA A 139 2.65 10.01 -5.59
C ALA A 139 4.18 10.09 -5.67
N ARG A 140 4.78 9.94 -6.86
CA ARG A 140 6.22 10.09 -7.10
C ARG A 140 6.75 11.49 -6.79
N GLN A 141 5.88 12.50 -6.86
CA GLN A 141 6.20 13.89 -6.53
C GLN A 141 5.75 14.25 -5.12
N SER A 142 4.55 13.84 -4.71
CA SER A 142 4.01 14.20 -3.39
C SER A 142 4.70 13.49 -2.23
N ILE A 143 5.29 12.30 -2.44
CA ILE A 143 6.11 11.60 -1.43
C ILE A 143 7.27 12.46 -0.90
N ARG A 144 7.79 13.39 -1.72
CA ARG A 144 8.88 14.30 -1.32
C ARG A 144 8.50 15.27 -0.19
N ARG A 145 7.19 15.45 0.06
CA ARG A 145 6.67 16.24 1.19
C ARG A 145 6.74 15.49 2.51
N VAL A 146 6.79 14.15 2.48
CA VAL A 146 6.90 13.33 3.69
C VAL A 146 8.33 13.45 4.24
N PRO A 147 8.52 13.87 5.50
CA PRO A 147 9.84 13.91 6.11
C PRO A 147 10.43 12.50 6.27
N THR A 148 11.74 12.38 6.18
CA THR A 148 12.43 11.10 6.46
C THR A 148 12.27 10.69 7.92
N ALA A 149 12.14 9.38 8.14
CA ALA A 149 11.99 8.79 9.47
C ALA A 149 10.87 9.43 10.31
N SER A 150 9.73 9.73 9.69
CA SER A 150 8.60 10.39 10.34
C SER A 150 7.37 9.51 10.52
N VAL A 151 7.27 8.42 9.74
CA VAL A 151 6.07 7.57 9.64
C VAL A 151 6.25 6.27 10.43
N ASP A 152 5.26 5.91 11.24
CA ASP A 152 5.19 4.64 11.98
C ASP A 152 4.61 3.50 11.13
N ALA A 153 3.66 3.80 10.24
CA ALA A 153 3.11 2.84 9.29
C ALA A 153 2.93 3.42 7.89
N VAL A 154 3.44 2.73 6.87
CA VAL A 154 3.14 3.01 5.46
C VAL A 154 2.20 1.93 4.95
N PHE A 155 1.05 2.34 4.44
CA PHE A 155 0.17 1.49 3.63
C PHE A 155 0.48 1.75 2.16
N LEU A 156 1.12 0.78 1.52
CA LEU A 156 1.47 0.86 0.11
C LEU A 156 0.45 0.06 -0.70
N ASP A 157 -0.54 0.74 -1.27
CA ASP A 157 -1.70 0.13 -1.90
C ASP A 157 -2.02 0.61 -3.34
N PRO A 158 -1.03 0.75 -4.24
CA PRO A 158 -1.33 1.06 -5.64
C PRO A 158 -1.84 -0.19 -6.38
N PHE A 159 -2.41 0.00 -7.58
CA PHE A 159 -2.71 -1.10 -8.51
C PHE A 159 -1.48 -1.96 -8.81
N SER A 160 -1.70 -3.19 -9.27
CA SER A 160 -0.64 -4.20 -9.32
C SER A 160 0.58 -3.76 -10.16
N PRO A 161 1.79 -4.28 -9.89
CA PRO A 161 3.00 -3.80 -10.56
C PRO A 161 3.02 -3.86 -12.09
N ARG A 162 2.17 -4.68 -12.71
CA ARG A 162 2.05 -4.72 -14.17
C ARG A 162 1.12 -3.64 -14.72
N ARG A 163 0.20 -3.13 -13.89
CA ARG A 163 -0.79 -2.11 -14.23
C ARG A 163 -0.34 -0.70 -13.87
N CYS A 164 0.31 -0.55 -12.71
CA CYS A 164 0.84 0.72 -12.23
C CYS A 164 2.32 0.59 -11.80
N PRO A 165 3.24 0.23 -12.73
CA PRO A 165 4.66 0.01 -12.41
C PRO A 165 5.36 1.23 -11.79
N GLU A 166 4.86 2.45 -12.02
CA GLU A 166 5.39 3.72 -11.52
C GLU A 166 5.60 3.70 -10.00
N LEU A 167 4.69 3.04 -9.26
CA LEU A 167 4.68 3.02 -7.80
C LEU A 167 5.31 1.75 -7.20
N TRP A 168 6.05 0.99 -8.02
CA TRP A 168 6.77 -0.23 -7.62
C TRP A 168 8.23 -0.24 -8.09
N THR A 169 8.74 0.90 -8.53
CA THR A 169 10.13 1.05 -8.96
C THR A 169 11.07 1.05 -7.76
N TRP A 170 12.33 0.71 -8.00
CA TRP A 170 13.39 0.84 -7.00
C TRP A 170 13.39 2.23 -6.38
N GLU A 171 13.36 3.25 -7.22
CA GLU A 171 13.44 4.65 -6.84
C GLU A 171 12.24 5.08 -6.00
N PHE A 172 11.01 4.68 -6.37
CA PHE A 172 9.84 5.02 -5.57
C PHE A 172 9.80 4.25 -4.23
N LEU A 173 10.13 2.96 -4.23
CA LEU A 173 10.19 2.16 -3.00
C LEU A 173 11.29 2.65 -2.06
N GLN A 174 12.37 3.23 -2.58
CA GLN A 174 13.39 3.90 -1.78
C GLN A 174 12.83 5.14 -1.08
N GLU A 175 12.11 6.01 -1.79
CA GLU A 175 11.46 7.20 -1.19
C GLU A 175 10.44 6.81 -0.12
N VAL A 176 9.62 5.79 -0.40
CA VAL A 176 8.65 5.27 0.59
C VAL A 176 9.37 4.72 1.83
N SER A 177 10.43 3.92 1.64
CA SER A 177 11.18 3.33 2.76
C SER A 177 11.89 4.39 3.61
N ARG A 178 12.38 5.47 2.98
CA ARG A 178 13.01 6.62 3.66
C ARG A 178 12.08 7.31 4.66
N CYS A 179 10.76 7.26 4.43
CA CYS A 179 9.75 7.87 5.29
C CYS A 179 9.57 7.11 6.62
N LEU A 180 9.86 5.81 6.63
CA LEU A 180 9.68 4.95 7.81
C LEU A 180 10.65 5.34 8.93
N ARG A 181 10.10 5.49 10.15
CA ARG A 181 10.88 5.48 11.39
C ARG A 181 11.64 4.16 11.53
N PRO A 182 12.73 4.10 12.34
CA PRO A 182 13.48 2.86 12.55
C PRO A 182 12.64 1.68 13.03
N ALA A 183 11.62 1.93 13.84
CA ALA A 183 10.69 0.90 14.29
C ALA A 183 9.43 0.77 13.41
N GLY A 184 9.28 1.59 12.36
CA GLY A 184 8.08 1.66 11.53
C GLY A 184 7.92 0.44 10.61
N TYR A 185 6.69 0.21 10.18
CA TYR A 185 6.31 -0.91 9.31
C TYR A 185 5.70 -0.41 7.99
N LEU A 186 6.07 -1.06 6.89
CA LEU A 186 5.39 -0.94 5.61
C LEU A 186 4.56 -2.21 5.38
N ALA A 187 3.30 -2.03 5.01
CA ALA A 187 2.42 -3.13 4.62
C ALA A 187 1.89 -2.92 3.20
N THR A 188 1.78 -4.03 2.46
CA THR A 188 1.17 -4.06 1.13
C THR A 188 0.53 -5.42 0.85
N TYR A 189 -0.56 -5.44 0.08
CA TYR A 189 -1.13 -6.69 -0.43
C TYR A 189 -0.19 -7.39 -1.43
N CYS A 190 0.75 -6.67 -2.03
CA CYS A 190 1.58 -7.17 -3.11
C CYS A 190 2.63 -8.18 -2.62
N CYS A 191 2.72 -9.33 -3.28
CA CYS A 191 3.74 -10.36 -3.04
C CYS A 191 4.66 -10.60 -4.24
N ALA A 192 4.71 -9.67 -5.20
CA ALA A 192 5.53 -9.81 -6.39
C ALA A 192 7.03 -9.91 -6.04
N ALA A 193 7.74 -10.83 -6.70
CA ALA A 193 9.16 -11.07 -6.43
C ALA A 193 10.02 -9.80 -6.61
N ALA A 194 9.76 -8.98 -7.63
CA ALA A 194 10.50 -7.73 -7.84
C ALA A 194 10.34 -6.74 -6.69
N VAL A 195 9.13 -6.63 -6.12
CA VAL A 195 8.84 -5.71 -5.00
C VAL A 195 9.54 -6.22 -3.74
N ARG A 196 9.38 -7.50 -3.40
CA ARG A 196 10.06 -8.11 -2.25
C ARG A 196 11.59 -8.06 -2.38
N ALA A 197 12.13 -8.37 -3.56
CA ALA A 197 13.57 -8.29 -3.81
C ALA A 197 14.08 -6.86 -3.62
N THR A 198 13.36 -5.87 -4.16
CA THR A 198 13.69 -4.45 -3.99
C THR A 198 13.68 -4.03 -2.53
N LEU A 199 12.62 -4.32 -1.77
CA LEU A 199 12.54 -3.97 -0.34
C LEU A 199 13.64 -4.65 0.48
N ARG A 200 13.96 -5.93 0.20
CA ARG A 200 15.09 -6.64 0.81
C ARG A 200 16.41 -5.95 0.49
N ASP A 201 16.64 -5.62 -0.77
CA ASP A 201 17.89 -5.05 -1.26
C ASP A 201 18.08 -3.59 -0.78
N LEU A 202 16.99 -2.89 -0.47
CA LEU A 202 16.99 -1.61 0.24
C LEU A 202 17.33 -1.76 1.74
N GLY A 203 17.37 -2.98 2.28
CA GLY A 203 17.76 -3.29 3.64
C GLY A 203 16.62 -3.59 4.61
N LEU A 204 15.37 -3.72 4.13
CA LEU A 204 14.25 -4.06 5.00
C LEU A 204 14.16 -5.57 5.27
N HIS A 205 13.79 -5.90 6.50
CA HIS A 205 13.35 -7.23 6.90
C HIS A 205 11.95 -7.50 6.37
N LEU A 206 11.69 -8.72 5.86
CA LEU A 206 10.42 -9.05 5.19
C LEU A 206 9.70 -10.22 5.85
N TRP A 207 8.37 -10.08 5.91
CA TRP A 207 7.44 -11.14 6.30
C TRP A 207 6.30 -11.25 5.27
N ALA A 208 5.68 -12.42 5.22
CA ALA A 208 4.48 -12.67 4.44
C ALA A 208 3.26 -12.54 5.36
N SER A 209 2.35 -11.60 5.06
CA SER A 209 1.06 -11.51 5.75
C SER A 209 0.11 -12.60 5.27
N GLU A 210 -0.77 -13.06 6.14
CA GLU A 210 -1.77 -14.08 5.85
C GLU A 210 -2.57 -13.73 4.59
N PRO A 211 -2.87 -14.71 3.73
CA PRO A 211 -3.75 -14.49 2.58
C PRO A 211 -5.16 -14.05 3.00
N LEU A 212 -5.81 -13.27 2.14
CA LEU A 212 -7.25 -12.99 2.24
C LEU A 212 -7.94 -13.55 0.99
N GLY A 213 -8.77 -14.59 1.17
CA GLY A 213 -9.57 -15.24 0.12
C GLY A 213 -8.80 -16.04 -0.95
N ARG A 214 -7.63 -15.59 -1.40
CA ARG A 214 -6.74 -16.31 -2.35
C ARG A 214 -5.63 -17.06 -1.61
N LYS A 215 -4.80 -17.82 -2.34
CA LYS A 215 -3.59 -18.45 -1.75
C LYS A 215 -2.43 -17.48 -1.51
N ALA A 216 -2.42 -16.33 -2.19
CA ALA A 216 -1.28 -15.43 -2.17
C ALA A 216 -1.22 -14.59 -0.87
N PRO A 217 -0.09 -14.59 -0.15
CA PRO A 217 0.12 -13.71 1.00
C PRO A 217 0.29 -12.25 0.56
N GLY A 218 0.34 -11.32 1.51
CA GLY A 218 0.87 -9.96 1.26
C GLY A 218 2.33 -9.84 1.67
N THR A 219 2.86 -8.61 1.75
CA THR A 219 4.22 -8.34 2.23
C THR A 219 4.19 -7.29 3.33
N VAL A 220 4.98 -7.55 4.37
CA VAL A 220 5.24 -6.61 5.46
C VAL A 220 6.74 -6.42 5.55
N ALA A 221 7.18 -5.18 5.72
CA ALA A 221 8.58 -4.80 5.73
C ALA A 221 8.90 -3.82 6.87
N ALA A 222 10.10 -3.90 7.45
CA ALA A 222 10.57 -2.96 8.47
C ALA A 222 12.10 -2.84 8.46
N TRP A 223 12.64 -1.74 8.97
CA TRP A 223 14.10 -1.56 9.12
C TRP A 223 14.71 -2.46 10.18
N GLN A 224 13.96 -2.75 11.25
CA GLN A 224 14.41 -3.57 12.37
C GLN A 224 13.62 -4.87 12.44
N ASP A 225 14.31 -5.96 12.76
CA ASP A 225 13.65 -7.21 13.16
C ASP A 225 13.08 -7.07 14.58
N GLY A 226 11.87 -6.53 14.69
CA GLY A 226 11.08 -6.50 15.92
C GLY A 226 10.35 -7.82 16.21
N GLY A 227 10.71 -8.91 15.53
CA GLY A 227 9.97 -10.18 15.55
C GLY A 227 8.80 -10.21 14.56
N ILE A 228 8.32 -11.42 14.29
CA ILE A 228 7.26 -11.68 13.30
C ILE A 228 6.00 -10.85 13.63
N PRO A 229 5.54 -9.96 12.73
CA PRO A 229 4.35 -9.16 12.97
C PRO A 229 3.07 -10.00 13.13
N PRO A 230 2.01 -9.45 13.73
CA PRO A 230 0.71 -10.13 13.81
C PRO A 230 0.23 -10.59 12.43
N ARG A 231 -0.39 -11.77 12.37
CA ARG A 231 -0.93 -12.36 11.12
C ARG A 231 0.12 -12.52 10.03
N CYS A 232 1.39 -12.66 10.40
CA CYS A 232 2.49 -12.84 9.47
C CYS A 232 3.27 -14.11 9.77
N ARG A 233 4.07 -14.52 8.78
CA ARG A 233 5.10 -15.56 8.91
C ARG A 233 6.37 -15.12 8.21
N ALA A 234 7.49 -15.74 8.57
CA ALA A 234 8.70 -15.61 7.76
C ALA A 234 8.45 -16.10 6.32
N LEU A 235 9.16 -15.52 5.36
CA LEU A 235 9.17 -16.04 3.99
C LEU A 235 9.66 -17.49 3.98
N THR A 236 9.03 -18.35 3.19
CA THR A 236 9.50 -19.72 3.01
C THR A 236 10.84 -19.74 2.24
N PRO A 237 11.61 -20.83 2.28
CA PRO A 237 12.81 -20.96 1.45
C PRO A 237 12.53 -20.70 -0.04
N ALA A 238 11.42 -21.24 -0.56
CA ALA A 238 11.00 -21.02 -1.95
C ALA A 238 10.66 -19.53 -2.23
N GLU A 239 9.95 -18.85 -1.32
CA GLU A 239 9.66 -17.42 -1.47
C GLU A 239 10.89 -16.53 -1.38
N ARG A 240 11.94 -16.94 -0.66
CA ARG A 240 13.23 -16.24 -0.65
C ARG A 240 14.02 -16.52 -1.93
N ASP A 241 14.00 -17.76 -2.39
CA ASP A 241 14.78 -18.19 -3.55
C ASP A 241 14.28 -17.53 -4.85
N ILE A 242 12.96 -17.41 -5.04
CA ILE A 242 12.40 -16.77 -6.24
C ILE A 242 12.83 -15.29 -6.39
N LEU A 243 13.20 -14.61 -5.29
CA LEU A 243 13.69 -13.22 -5.32
C LEU A 243 15.05 -13.08 -6.03
N ASN A 244 15.80 -14.18 -6.17
CA ASN A 244 17.10 -14.20 -6.83
C ASN A 244 17.00 -14.56 -8.33
N THR A 245 15.79 -14.85 -8.81
CA THR A 245 15.52 -15.13 -10.22
C THR A 245 15.31 -13.84 -11.01
N ARG A 246 15.10 -13.96 -12.33
CA ARG A 246 14.67 -12.83 -13.19
C ARG A 246 13.38 -12.17 -12.70
N ALA A 247 12.49 -12.88 -11.98
CA ALA A 247 11.28 -12.27 -11.44
C ALA A 247 11.57 -11.23 -10.35
N GLY A 248 12.71 -11.37 -9.65
CA GLY A 248 13.17 -10.42 -8.64
C GLY A 248 13.87 -9.18 -9.19
N LEU A 249 14.10 -9.10 -10.50
CA LEU A 249 14.69 -7.88 -11.10
C LEU A 249 13.71 -6.71 -10.96
N PRO A 250 14.19 -5.54 -10.50
CA PRO A 250 13.35 -4.41 -10.10
C PRO A 250 12.68 -3.76 -11.31
N TYR A 251 11.61 -3.02 -11.04
CA TYR A 251 11.18 -1.95 -11.96
C TYR A 251 12.07 -0.73 -11.71
N ARG A 252 12.32 0.09 -12.73
CA ARG A 252 13.22 1.25 -12.63
C ARG A 252 12.56 2.47 -13.24
N ASP A 253 12.57 3.59 -12.52
CA ASP A 253 12.12 4.91 -12.93
C ASP A 253 13.12 5.94 -12.36
N PRO A 254 14.31 6.09 -12.99
CA PRO A 254 15.43 6.84 -12.43
C PRO A 254 15.10 8.28 -12.04
N ASP A 255 14.22 8.93 -12.82
CA ASP A 255 13.85 10.33 -12.64
C ASP A 255 12.49 10.52 -11.96
N LEU A 256 11.83 9.42 -11.55
CA LEU A 256 10.48 9.42 -10.96
C LEU A 256 9.44 10.12 -11.84
N GLY A 257 9.55 9.93 -13.15
CA GLY A 257 8.76 10.63 -14.17
C GLY A 257 8.50 9.84 -15.44
N ASP A 258 9.03 8.62 -15.57
CA ASP A 258 8.81 7.79 -16.75
C ASP A 258 7.35 7.34 -16.86
N ALA A 259 6.89 7.14 -18.09
CA ALA A 259 5.60 6.51 -18.36
C ALA A 259 5.63 5.00 -18.06
N ALA A 260 4.49 4.43 -17.64
CA ALA A 260 4.34 2.99 -17.38
C ALA A 260 4.95 2.09 -18.46
N ALA A 261 4.67 2.38 -19.73
CA ALA A 261 5.17 1.60 -20.86
C ALA A 261 6.70 1.57 -20.94
N THR A 262 7.36 2.69 -20.66
CA THR A 262 8.83 2.80 -20.63
C THR A 262 9.40 1.95 -19.49
N ILE A 263 8.81 2.03 -18.30
CA ILE A 263 9.25 1.26 -17.13
C ILE A 263 9.12 -0.26 -17.39
N LEU A 264 7.99 -0.70 -17.97
CA LEU A 264 7.75 -2.11 -18.33
C LEU A 264 8.72 -2.62 -19.40
N ALA A 265 8.97 -1.81 -20.44
CA ALA A 265 9.90 -2.16 -21.51
C ALA A 265 11.33 -2.30 -20.97
N ARG A 266 11.78 -1.36 -20.14
CA ARG A 266 13.09 -1.39 -19.49
C ARG A 266 13.28 -2.65 -18.66
N ARG A 267 12.32 -2.96 -17.77
CA ARG A 267 12.39 -4.18 -16.95
C ARG A 267 12.40 -5.44 -17.81
N THR A 268 11.62 -5.47 -18.89
CA THR A 268 11.57 -6.61 -19.81
C THR A 268 12.93 -6.84 -20.48
N ALA A 269 13.57 -5.77 -20.97
CA ALA A 269 14.91 -5.83 -21.55
C ALA A 269 15.94 -6.34 -20.53
N GLU A 270 15.91 -5.84 -19.30
CA GLU A 270 16.79 -6.29 -18.21
C GLU A 270 16.58 -7.78 -17.89
N GLN A 271 15.34 -8.25 -17.82
CA GLN A 271 15.01 -9.66 -17.62
C GLN A 271 15.49 -10.56 -18.76
N GLN A 272 15.49 -10.08 -20.00
CA GLN A 272 15.95 -10.85 -21.16
C GLN A 272 17.47 -10.97 -21.18
N GLN A 273 18.19 -9.92 -20.81
CA GLN A 273 19.65 -9.86 -20.80
C GLN A 273 20.28 -10.50 -19.55
N SER A 274 19.52 -10.69 -18.48
CA SER A 274 20.03 -11.23 -17.22
C SER A 274 20.40 -12.72 -17.31
N GLU A 275 21.54 -13.09 -16.72
CA GLU A 275 21.96 -14.49 -16.56
C GLU A 275 21.23 -15.22 -15.40
N ARG A 276 20.40 -14.50 -14.62
CA ARG A 276 19.63 -15.11 -13.53
C ARG A 276 18.68 -16.18 -14.05
N GLU A 277 18.41 -17.17 -13.19
CA GLU A 277 17.42 -18.22 -13.46
C GLU A 277 16.05 -17.61 -13.82
N THR A 278 15.34 -18.20 -14.79
CA THR A 278 13.96 -17.81 -15.13
C THR A 278 12.96 -18.39 -14.12
N SER A 279 11.78 -17.78 -13.97
CA SER A 279 10.72 -18.34 -13.11
C SER A 279 10.26 -19.72 -13.56
N SER A 280 10.32 -20.03 -14.86
CA SER A 280 9.97 -21.34 -15.40
C SER A 280 10.99 -22.42 -15.02
N GLN A 281 12.29 -22.09 -15.02
CA GLN A 281 13.33 -22.99 -14.51
C GLN A 281 13.19 -23.19 -13.00
N TRP A 282 13.01 -22.10 -12.27
CA TRP A 282 12.79 -22.10 -10.83
C TRP A 282 11.60 -23.00 -10.43
N LEU A 283 10.47 -22.89 -11.13
CA LEU A 283 9.28 -23.72 -10.90
C LEU A 283 9.55 -25.21 -11.09
N LYS A 284 10.40 -25.60 -12.06
CA LYS A 284 10.73 -27.02 -12.28
C LYS A 284 11.55 -27.60 -11.11
N ARG A 285 12.34 -26.79 -10.43
CA ARG A 285 13.17 -27.18 -9.28
C ARG A 285 12.40 -27.30 -7.96
N HIS A 286 11.22 -26.70 -7.87
CA HIS A 286 10.36 -26.67 -6.66
C HIS A 286 9.04 -27.43 -6.82
N ARG A 287 8.92 -28.25 -7.87
CA ARG A 287 7.85 -29.23 -8.06
C ARG A 287 8.31 -30.60 -7.55
#